data_AF-A0A0S8BQ07-F1
#
_entry.id   AF-A0A0S8BQ07-F1
#
_cell.length_a   1.000
_cell.length_b   1.000
_cell.length_c   1.000
_cell.angle_alpha   90.00
_cell.angle_beta   90.00
_cell.angle_gamma   90.00
#
_symmetry.space_group_name_H-M   'P 1'
#
loop_
_entity.id
_entity.type
_entity.pdbx_description
1 polymer ?
#
loop_
_entity_poly.entity_id
_entity_poly.type
_entity_poly.pdbx_seq_one_letter_code
_entity_poly.pdbx_strand_id
1 'polypeptide(L)'
;MKFKQIKVIFFSVALLLLAAVACSFGPLGGESISTPDSPATVQPTAESPQLVPQAQSTPIINPQSVQSALSELEIEELLVGLYQKVNPSVVHILVYTSRNDALPLGSGSGFIFDSEGRVVTNNHV
;
A
#
# COMPACT_ATOMS: atom_id res chain seq x y z
N MET A 1 45.14 -21.59 35.16
CA MET A 1 43.90 -20.90 34.75
C MET A 1 44.08 -19.81 33.68
N LYS A 2 45.20 -19.05 33.65
CA LYS A 2 45.42 -17.95 32.68
C LYS A 2 45.47 -18.38 31.21
N PHE A 3 46.00 -19.56 30.88
CA PHE A 3 46.04 -20.07 29.50
C PHE A 3 44.66 -20.44 28.92
N LYS A 4 43.71 -20.87 29.75
CA LYS A 4 42.34 -21.18 29.31
C LYS A 4 41.57 -19.89 29.00
N GLN A 5 41.76 -18.86 29.81
CA GLN A 5 41.20 -17.52 29.61
C GLN A 5 41.73 -16.88 28.31
N ILE A 6 43.04 -17.00 28.03
CA ILE A 6 43.64 -16.47 26.79
C ILE A 6 43.07 -17.16 25.54
N LYS A 7 42.90 -18.49 25.56
CA LYS A 7 42.32 -19.22 24.43
C LYS A 7 40.85 -18.86 24.18
N VAL A 8 40.08 -18.66 25.25
CA VAL A 8 38.68 -18.24 25.16
C VAL A 8 38.58 -16.82 24.62
N ILE A 9 39.41 -15.89 25.11
CA ILE A 9 39.45 -14.51 24.59
C ILE A 9 39.84 -14.50 23.11
N PHE A 10 40.86 -15.27 22.71
CA PHE A 10 41.29 -15.34 21.31
C PHE A 10 40.19 -15.91 20.40
N PHE A 11 39.47 -16.94 20.86
CA PHE A 11 38.35 -17.51 20.11
C PHE A 11 37.18 -16.53 19.99
N SER A 12 36.85 -15.80 21.06
CA SER A 12 35.81 -14.77 21.03
C SER A 12 36.16 -13.60 20.11
N VAL A 13 37.43 -13.15 20.11
CA VAL A 13 37.89 -12.08 19.21
C VAL A 13 37.91 -12.54 17.75
N ALA A 14 38.31 -13.78 17.48
CA ALA A 14 38.26 -14.36 16.14
C ALA A 14 36.82 -14.46 15.62
N LEU A 15 35.87 -14.87 16.47
CA LEU A 15 34.45 -14.93 16.13
C LEU A 15 33.86 -13.53 15.86
N LEU A 16 34.25 -12.53 16.65
CA LEU A 16 33.84 -11.14 16.47
C LEU A 16 34.37 -10.54 15.16
N LEU A 17 35.64 -10.81 14.82
CA LEU A 17 36.24 -10.38 13.55
C LEU A 17 35.56 -11.04 12.34
N LEU A 18 35.21 -12.33 12.45
CA LEU A 18 34.52 -13.05 11.37
C LEU A 18 33.11 -12.49 11.11
N ALA A 19 32.40 -12.09 12.18
CA ALA A 19 31.09 -11.42 12.06
C ALA A 19 31.19 -10.02 11.41
N ALA A 20 32.26 -9.27 11.69
CA ALA A 20 32.46 -7.95 11.09
C ALA A 20 32.71 -8.00 9.57
N VAL A 21 33.36 -9.06 9.06
CA VAL A 21 33.59 -9.26 7.62
C VAL A 21 32.28 -9.49 6.86
N ALA A 22 31.28 -10.14 7.48
CA ALA A 22 29.97 -10.35 6.87
C ALA A 22 29.21 -9.03 6.63
N CYS A 23 29.45 -8.00 7.44
CA CYS A 23 28.81 -6.69 7.29
C CYS A 23 29.44 -5.79 6.22
N SER A 24 30.62 -6.14 5.67
CA SER A 24 31.29 -5.35 4.63
C SER A 24 31.01 -5.83 3.20
N PHE A 25 30.27 -6.92 3.02
CA PHE A 25 29.75 -7.35 1.71
C PHE A 25 28.39 -6.67 1.43
N GLY A 26 28.41 -5.33 1.37
CA GLY A 26 27.35 -4.55 0.76
C GLY A 26 27.67 -4.31 -0.72
N PRO A 27 26.67 -4.30 -1.63
CA PRO A 27 26.93 -4.02 -3.04
C PRO A 27 27.47 -2.60 -3.18
N LEU A 28 28.70 -2.49 -3.70
CA LEU A 28 29.25 -1.25 -4.28
C LEU A 28 28.53 -0.98 -5.61
N GLY A 29 27.26 -0.59 -5.52
CA GLY A 29 26.47 -0.08 -6.63
C GLY A 29 26.51 1.44 -6.59
N GLY A 30 27.53 2.02 -7.22
CA GLY A 30 27.48 3.43 -7.58
C GLY A 30 26.49 3.59 -8.72
N GLU A 31 25.46 4.42 -8.53
CA GLU A 31 24.70 4.96 -9.64
C GLU A 31 24.64 6.48 -9.54
N SER A 32 25.11 7.06 -10.63
CA SER A 32 25.28 8.48 -10.89
C SER A 32 23.95 9.21 -10.79
N ILE A 33 23.93 10.26 -9.98
CA ILE A 33 22.86 11.26 -10.02
C ILE A 33 23.04 12.05 -11.31
N SER A 34 22.27 11.70 -12.34
CA SER A 34 21.97 12.60 -13.45
C SER A 34 20.69 13.34 -13.11
N THR A 35 20.83 14.64 -12.90
CA THR A 35 19.77 15.64 -12.84
C THR A 35 18.81 15.51 -14.03
N PRO A 36 17.48 15.47 -13.82
CA PRO A 36 16.56 15.81 -14.89
C PRO A 36 16.46 17.34 -14.95
N ASP A 37 16.96 17.91 -16.04
CA ASP A 37 16.64 19.27 -16.45
C ASP A 37 15.50 19.24 -17.47
N SER A 38 14.68 20.29 -17.40
CA SER A 38 13.63 20.72 -18.32
C SER A 38 12.19 20.25 -18.07
N PRO A 39 11.29 21.19 -17.68
CA PRO A 39 9.85 21.02 -17.80
C PRO A 39 9.42 21.20 -19.25
N ALA A 40 8.93 20.14 -19.88
CA ALA A 40 8.20 20.25 -21.13
C ALA A 40 6.83 20.90 -20.86
N THR A 41 6.67 22.14 -21.33
CA THR A 41 5.37 22.78 -21.52
C THR A 41 4.58 21.95 -22.55
N VAL A 42 3.50 21.30 -22.10
CA VAL A 42 2.54 20.67 -23.02
C VAL A 42 1.32 21.58 -23.12
N GLN A 43 1.17 22.18 -24.28
CA GLN A 43 0.06 23.03 -24.69
C GLN A 43 -1.23 22.19 -24.83
N PRO A 44 -2.40 22.70 -24.43
CA PRO A 44 -3.66 21.99 -24.56
C PRO A 44 -4.22 22.17 -25.97
N THR A 45 -4.53 21.09 -26.70
CA THR A 45 -5.58 21.02 -27.74
C THR A 45 -5.73 19.58 -28.24
N ALA A 46 -6.87 18.97 -27.93
CA ALA A 46 -7.72 18.25 -28.89
C ALA A 46 -8.91 17.66 -28.13
N GLU A 47 -10.04 18.34 -28.27
CA GLU A 47 -11.37 17.94 -27.86
C GLU A 47 -11.75 16.62 -28.57
N SER A 48 -11.84 15.54 -27.81
CA SER A 48 -12.39 14.26 -28.28
C SER A 48 -13.87 14.20 -27.88
N PRO A 49 -14.77 13.67 -28.72
CA PRO A 49 -16.21 13.70 -28.48
C PRO A 49 -16.56 13.11 -27.11
N GLN A 50 -17.16 13.97 -26.29
CA GLN A 50 -17.68 13.63 -24.98
C GLN A 50 -18.82 12.63 -25.17
N LEU A 51 -18.57 11.35 -24.93
CA LEU A 51 -19.62 10.38 -24.64
C LEU A 51 -20.26 10.83 -23.34
N VAL A 52 -21.34 11.61 -23.43
CA VAL A 52 -22.22 11.92 -22.30
C VAL A 52 -22.66 10.60 -21.67
N PRO A 53 -22.22 10.25 -20.44
CA PRO A 53 -22.87 9.19 -19.72
C PRO A 53 -24.30 9.66 -19.51
N GLN A 54 -25.24 8.92 -20.08
CA GLN A 54 -26.65 9.11 -19.82
C GLN A 54 -26.80 9.09 -18.29
N ALA A 55 -27.20 10.22 -17.70
CA ALA A 55 -27.40 10.35 -16.27
C ALA A 55 -28.51 9.38 -15.87
N GLN A 56 -28.12 8.16 -15.54
CA GLN A 56 -28.97 7.23 -14.85
C GLN A 56 -29.18 7.89 -13.49
N SER A 57 -30.39 8.42 -13.27
CA SER A 57 -30.79 9.03 -12.02
C SER A 57 -30.60 8.02 -10.91
N THR A 58 -29.44 8.04 -10.26
CA THR A 58 -29.28 7.42 -8.96
C THR A 58 -30.25 8.14 -8.04
N PRO A 59 -31.21 7.45 -7.40
CA PRO A 59 -32.04 8.10 -6.40
C PRO A 59 -31.10 8.67 -5.34
N ILE A 60 -31.12 9.99 -5.20
CA ILE A 60 -30.45 10.69 -4.11
C ILE A 60 -31.27 10.34 -2.86
N ILE A 61 -30.92 9.24 -2.21
CA ILE A 61 -31.44 8.92 -0.89
C ILE A 61 -30.76 9.91 0.05
N ASN A 62 -31.51 10.94 0.47
CA ASN A 62 -31.05 11.85 1.52
C ASN A 62 -30.97 11.05 2.83
N PRO A 63 -29.78 10.78 3.40
CA PRO A 63 -29.65 9.93 4.59
C PRO A 63 -30.47 10.48 5.77
N GLN A 64 -30.64 11.81 5.86
CA GLN A 64 -31.44 12.44 6.91
C GLN A 64 -32.94 12.09 6.88
N SER A 65 -33.50 11.76 5.71
CA SER A 65 -34.90 11.34 5.59
C SER A 65 -35.14 9.89 6.01
N VAL A 66 -34.09 9.05 6.06
CA VAL A 66 -34.18 7.64 6.47
C VAL A 66 -34.09 7.50 7.99
N GLN A 67 -33.23 8.31 8.64
CA GLN A 67 -33.10 8.36 10.11
C GLN A 67 -34.38 8.78 10.85
N SER A 68 -35.28 9.52 10.19
CA SER A 68 -36.48 10.06 10.83
C SER A 68 -37.66 9.07 10.87
N ALA A 69 -37.55 7.95 10.14
CA ALA A 69 -38.60 6.93 10.00
C ALA A 69 -38.20 5.56 10.57
N LEU A 70 -36.91 5.33 10.84
CA LEU A 70 -36.38 4.10 11.38
C LEU A 70 -36.06 4.25 12.86
N SER A 71 -36.35 3.22 13.64
CA SER A 71 -35.85 3.07 15.00
C SER A 71 -34.33 2.87 15.01
N GLU A 72 -33.71 3.10 16.18
CA GLU A 72 -32.27 2.92 16.36
C GLU A 72 -31.82 1.49 16.04
N LEU A 73 -32.62 0.49 16.43
CA LEU A 73 -32.36 -0.92 16.14
C LEU A 73 -32.38 -1.23 14.63
N GLU A 74 -33.31 -0.64 13.88
CA GLU A 74 -33.38 -0.83 12.42
C GLU A 74 -32.18 -0.20 11.71
N ILE A 75 -31.64 0.91 12.23
CA ILE A 75 -30.43 1.54 11.70
C ILE A 75 -29.21 0.65 11.95
N GLU A 76 -29.10 0.06 13.14
CA GLU A 76 -28.02 -0.88 13.45
C GLU A 76 -28.05 -2.11 12.54
N GLU A 77 -29.22 -2.74 12.38
CA GLU A 77 -29.40 -3.89 11.51
C GLU A 77 -29.08 -3.55 10.05
N LEU A 78 -29.50 -2.38 9.57
CA LEU A 78 -29.16 -1.88 8.24
C LEU A 78 -27.65 -1.71 8.08
N LEU A 79 -26.98 -1.12 9.06
CA LEU A 79 -25.53 -0.90 9.02
C LEU A 79 -24.79 -2.23 9.02
N VAL A 80 -25.18 -3.17 9.88
CA VAL A 80 -24.61 -4.53 9.93
C VAL A 80 -24.80 -5.24 8.59
N GLY A 81 -26.01 -5.21 8.03
CA GLY A 81 -26.30 -5.81 6.72
C GLY A 81 -25.49 -5.18 5.59
N LEU A 82 -25.29 -3.86 5.63
CA LEU A 82 -24.43 -3.16 4.68
C LEU A 82 -22.99 -3.67 4.77
N TYR A 83 -22.40 -3.69 5.98
CA TYR A 83 -21.04 -4.18 6.18
C TYR A 83 -20.86 -5.64 5.73
N GLN A 84 -21.80 -6.52 6.09
CA GLN A 84 -21.78 -7.93 5.67
C GLN A 84 -21.81 -8.05 4.14
N LYS A 85 -22.56 -7.19 3.46
CA LYS A 85 -22.70 -7.21 2.00
C LYS A 85 -21.46 -6.67 1.29
N VAL A 86 -20.82 -5.61 1.82
CA VAL A 86 -19.74 -4.89 1.10
C VAL A 86 -18.33 -5.33 1.49
N ASN A 87 -18.12 -5.80 2.73
CA ASN A 87 -16.79 -6.21 3.21
C ASN A 87 -16.11 -7.28 2.35
N PRO A 88 -16.82 -8.27 1.77
CA PRO A 88 -16.18 -9.26 0.89
C PRO A 88 -15.46 -8.67 -0.33
N SER A 89 -15.81 -7.45 -0.74
CA SER A 89 -15.18 -6.75 -1.85
C SER A 89 -13.98 -5.89 -1.45
N VAL A 90 -13.69 -5.74 -0.15
CA VAL A 90 -12.59 -4.91 0.37
C VAL A 90 -11.33 -5.76 0.50
N VAL A 91 -10.20 -5.22 0.03
CA VAL A 91 -8.90 -5.91 0.05
C VAL A 91 -7.85 -5.10 0.77
N HIS A 92 -6.86 -5.80 1.34
CA HIS A 92 -5.65 -5.21 1.91
C HIS A 92 -4.54 -5.19 0.85
N ILE A 93 -3.90 -4.03 0.69
CA ILE A 93 -2.85 -3.79 -0.31
C ILE A 93 -1.53 -3.58 0.41
N LEU A 94 -0.51 -4.31 0.00
CA LEU A 94 0.87 -4.16 0.44
C LEU A 94 1.75 -3.82 -0.76
N VAL A 95 2.52 -2.73 -0.66
CA VAL A 95 3.40 -2.23 -1.72
C VAL A 95 4.83 -2.55 -1.37
N TYR A 96 5.57 -3.14 -2.29
CA TYR A 96 6.98 -3.49 -2.15
C TYR A 96 7.80 -2.84 -3.27
N THR A 97 9.04 -2.44 -2.99
CA THR A 97 9.94 -1.91 -4.02
C THR A 97 10.42 -3.04 -4.94
N SER A 98 10.71 -4.20 -4.35
CA SER A 98 11.07 -5.44 -5.04
C SER A 98 10.36 -6.63 -4.42
N ARG A 99 10.13 -7.68 -5.23
CA ARG A 99 9.49 -8.93 -4.78
C ARG A 99 10.23 -9.61 -3.63
N ASN A 100 11.54 -9.39 -3.50
CA ASN A 100 12.37 -10.05 -2.50
C ASN A 100 12.50 -9.23 -1.20
N ASP A 101 11.85 -8.06 -1.12
CA ASP A 101 11.91 -7.23 0.07
C ASP A 101 11.10 -7.88 1.20
N ALA A 102 11.72 -7.99 2.37
CA ALA A 102 11.07 -8.59 3.54
C ALA A 102 9.99 -7.68 4.15
N LEU A 103 10.05 -6.37 3.88
CA LEU A 103 9.17 -5.37 4.45
C LEU A 103 8.48 -4.56 3.35
N PRO A 104 7.17 -4.28 3.48
CA PRO A 104 6.47 -3.41 2.56
C PRO A 104 6.92 -1.96 2.73
N LEU A 105 6.95 -1.22 1.62
CA LEU A 105 7.14 0.23 1.58
C LEU A 105 5.85 0.97 1.97
N GLY A 106 4.69 0.39 1.67
CA GLY A 106 3.38 0.98 1.88
C GLY A 106 2.31 -0.06 2.19
N SER A 107 1.23 0.39 2.82
CA SER A 107 0.06 -0.41 3.13
C SER A 107 -1.19 0.44 2.99
N GLY A 108 -2.24 -0.14 2.41
CA GLY A 108 -3.52 0.53 2.28
C GLY A 108 -4.65 -0.45 2.00
N SER A 109 -5.79 0.09 1.60
CA SER A 109 -6.98 -0.69 1.28
C SER A 109 -7.44 -0.38 -0.14
N GLY A 110 -8.19 -1.30 -0.72
CA GLY A 110 -8.91 -1.07 -1.97
C GLY A 110 -10.21 -1.87 -2.00
N PHE A 111 -10.94 -1.77 -3.10
CA PHE A 111 -12.10 -2.61 -3.32
C PHE A 111 -12.13 -3.13 -4.76
N ILE A 112 -12.73 -4.32 -4.93
CA ILE A 112 -12.93 -4.96 -6.23
C ILE A 112 -14.05 -4.21 -6.96
N PHE A 113 -13.75 -3.68 -8.14
CA PHE A 113 -14.68 -2.87 -8.94
C PHE A 113 -15.56 -3.72 -9.87
N ASP A 114 -15.09 -4.88 -10.31
CA ASP A 114 -15.79 -5.73 -11.26
C ASP A 114 -15.52 -7.23 -11.06
N SER A 115 -16.21 -8.05 -11.85
CA SER A 115 -16.10 -9.51 -11.83
C SER A 115 -14.78 -10.06 -12.37
N GLU A 116 -13.92 -9.23 -12.96
CA GLU A 116 -12.58 -9.65 -13.42
C GLU A 116 -11.53 -9.52 -12.30
N GLY A 117 -11.91 -8.94 -11.15
CA GLY A 117 -11.05 -8.82 -9.98
C GLY A 117 -10.15 -7.57 -9.99
N ARG A 118 -10.48 -6.56 -10.81
CA ARG A 118 -9.74 -5.29 -10.81
C ARG A 118 -10.00 -4.50 -9.52
N VAL A 119 -8.95 -3.96 -8.92
CA VAL A 119 -8.99 -3.23 -7.64
C VAL A 119 -8.83 -1.73 -7.86
N VAL A 120 -9.66 -0.93 -7.18
CA VAL A 120 -9.53 0.54 -7.12
C VAL A 120 -8.99 0.95 -5.74
N THR A 121 -8.05 1.89 -5.72
CA THR A 121 -7.47 2.49 -4.51
C THR A 121 -7.04 3.95 -4.77
N ASN A 122 -6.60 4.65 -3.74
CA ASN A 122 -6.03 6.00 -3.85
C ASN A 122 -4.59 5.94 -4.39
N ASN A 123 -4.16 7.00 -5.08
CA ASN A 123 -2.78 7.07 -5.62
C ASN A 123 -1.67 7.15 -4.57
N HIS A 124 -1.99 7.50 -3.31
CA HIS A 124 -1.00 7.61 -2.24
C HIS A 124 -0.76 6.29 -1.49
N VAL A 125 -1.54 5.26 -1.81
CA VAL A 125 -1.36 3.89 -1.29
C VAL A 125 -0.17 3.25 -1.99
#